data_AF-C2XW62-F1
#
_entry.id   AF-C2XW62-F1
#
_cell.length_a   1.000
_cell.length_b   1.000
_cell.length_c   1.000
_cell.angle_alpha   90.00
_cell.angle_beta   90.00
_cell.angle_gamma   90.00
#
_symmetry.space_group_name_H-M   'P 1'
#
loop_
_entity.id
_entity.type
_entity.pdbx_description
1 polymer ?
#
loop_
_entity_poly.entity_id
_entity_poly.type
_entity_poly.pdbx_seq_one_letter_code
_entity_poly.pdbx_strand_id
1 'polypeptide(L)'
;MVEDEYKRESNKGCYCINTMVELAPHNEKFEVLTREHQMYLSVIFQELIAKGIQSGELQSDVNAKALAQTLVTSLIGLTVLMKSRPERSVVDNLVSIILSLLK
;
A
#
# COMPACT_ATOMS: atom_id res chain seq x y z
N MET A 1 5.68 11.84 -1.88
CA MET A 1 5.70 10.35 -2.08
C MET A 1 5.71 9.98 -3.56
N VAL A 2 4.65 10.23 -4.35
CA VAL A 2 4.68 9.95 -5.80
C VAL A 2 5.51 10.99 -6.56
N GLU A 3 5.29 12.27 -6.28
CA GLU A 3 5.95 13.37 -6.98
C GLU A 3 7.49 13.38 -6.78
N ASP A 4 7.94 12.98 -5.59
CA ASP A 4 9.36 12.89 -5.26
C ASP A 4 10.06 11.72 -5.98
N GLU A 5 9.33 10.64 -6.26
CA GLU A 5 9.87 9.48 -7.00
C GLU A 5 10.13 9.82 -8.48
N TYR A 6 9.32 10.68 -9.08
CA TYR A 6 9.53 11.15 -10.46
C TYR A 6 10.67 12.17 -10.58
N LYS A 7 11.02 12.88 -9.50
CA LYS A 7 12.10 13.89 -9.49
C LYS A 7 13.49 13.28 -9.26
N ARG A 8 13.58 12.04 -8.79
CA ARG A 8 14.86 11.38 -8.48
C ARG A 8 15.39 10.58 -9.68
N GLU A 9 16.68 10.70 -9.92
CA GLU A 9 17.40 9.89 -10.92
C GLU A 9 17.35 8.38 -10.61
N SER A 10 17.01 7.98 -9.37
CA SER A 10 16.85 6.59 -8.96
C SER A 10 15.68 6.43 -7.99
N ASN A 11 14.72 5.60 -8.37
CA ASN A 11 13.61 5.19 -7.51
C ASN A 11 14.08 4.00 -6.65
N LYS A 12 14.27 4.23 -5.35
CA LYS A 12 14.74 3.19 -4.41
C LYS A 12 13.61 2.28 -3.93
N GLY A 13 12.35 2.69 -4.09
CA GLY A 13 11.18 1.96 -3.61
C GLY A 13 11.15 1.78 -2.09
N CYS A 14 10.38 0.80 -1.63
CA CYS A 14 10.31 0.42 -0.21
C CYS A 14 11.29 -0.70 0.12
N TYR A 15 12.14 -0.48 1.14
CA TYR A 15 13.08 -1.50 1.64
C TYR A 15 12.38 -2.81 2.02
N CYS A 16 11.26 -2.73 2.74
CA CYS A 16 10.49 -3.91 3.13
C CYS A 16 9.94 -4.66 1.92
N ILE A 17 9.43 -3.95 0.90
CA ILE A 17 8.87 -4.59 -0.31
C ILE A 17 9.96 -5.21 -1.18
N ASN A 18 11.11 -4.54 -1.32
CA ASN A 18 12.26 -5.11 -2.01
C ASN A 18 12.73 -6.39 -1.31
N THR A 19 12.78 -6.39 0.01
CA THR A 19 13.13 -7.56 0.83
C THR A 19 12.08 -8.68 0.70
N MET A 20 10.80 -8.33 0.67
CA MET A 20 9.68 -9.25 0.49
C MET A 20 9.73 -9.94 -0.88
N VAL A 21 10.10 -9.23 -1.94
CA VAL A 21 10.19 -9.81 -3.29
C VAL A 21 11.44 -10.67 -3.47
N GLU A 22 12.60 -10.20 -2.99
CA GLU A 22 13.89 -10.85 -3.28
C GLU A 22 14.28 -11.93 -2.26
N LEU A 23 14.09 -11.66 -0.96
CA LEU A 23 14.68 -12.48 0.10
C LEU A 23 13.67 -13.37 0.82
N ALA A 24 12.41 -12.94 0.95
CA ALA A 24 11.40 -13.73 1.64
C ALA A 24 11.16 -15.12 1.01
N PRO A 25 11.13 -15.30 -0.33
CA PRO A 25 10.94 -16.62 -0.94
C PRO A 25 12.06 -17.64 -0.62
N HIS A 26 13.20 -17.16 -0.13
CA HIS A 26 14.40 -17.96 0.09
C HIS A 26 14.83 -18.02 1.55
N ASN A 27 14.17 -17.28 2.45
CA ASN A 27 14.58 -17.18 3.85
C ASN A 27 13.37 -16.86 4.74
N GLU A 28 12.99 -17.84 5.56
CA GLU A 28 11.85 -17.79 6.48
C GLU A 28 11.88 -16.57 7.41
N LYS A 29 13.07 -16.14 7.86
CA LYS A 29 13.19 -14.94 8.71
C LYS A 29 12.67 -13.70 7.99
N PHE A 30 12.99 -13.53 6.70
CA PHE A 30 12.50 -12.39 5.93
C PHE A 30 11.03 -12.54 5.53
N GLU A 31 10.56 -13.77 5.31
CA GLU A 31 9.13 -14.05 5.13
C GLU A 31 8.31 -13.58 6.36
N VAL A 32 8.72 -14.00 7.56
CA VAL A 32 8.04 -13.62 8.81
C VAL A 32 8.06 -12.10 9.01
N LEU A 33 9.23 -11.47 8.91
CA LEU A 33 9.38 -10.03 9.16
C LEU A 33 8.56 -9.18 8.17
N THR A 34 8.54 -9.55 6.89
CA THR A 34 7.82 -8.80 5.87
C THR A 34 6.30 -9.00 5.97
N ARG A 35 5.85 -10.22 6.35
CA ARG A 35 4.44 -10.51 6.67
C ARG A 35 3.96 -9.72 7.88
N GLU A 36 4.74 -9.68 8.95
CA GLU A 36 4.41 -8.90 10.16
C GLU A 36 4.28 -7.41 9.84
N HIS A 37 5.21 -6.87 9.05
CA HIS A 37 5.13 -5.48 8.60
C HIS A 37 3.85 -5.19 7.79
N GLN A 38 3.49 -6.06 6.85
CA GLN A 38 2.24 -5.95 6.08
C GLN A 38 1.00 -6.02 6.98
N MET A 39 1.01 -6.92 7.96
CA MET A 39 -0.08 -7.07 8.93
C MET A 39 -0.22 -5.83 9.80
N TYR A 40 0.88 -5.26 10.28
CA TYR A 40 0.88 -4.04 11.08
C TYR A 40 0.27 -2.85 10.31
N LEU A 41 0.66 -2.65 9.06
CA LEU A 41 0.05 -1.61 8.21
C LEU A 41 -1.44 -1.85 7.99
N SER A 42 -1.84 -3.11 7.81
CA SER A 42 -3.26 -3.47 7.64
C SER A 42 -4.07 -3.17 8.90
N VAL A 43 -3.52 -3.40 10.09
CA VAL A 43 -4.16 -3.07 11.37
C VAL A 43 -4.33 -1.55 11.50
N ILE A 44 -3.28 -0.77 11.21
CA ILE A 44 -3.37 0.71 11.24
C ILE A 44 -4.47 1.21 10.31
N PHE A 45 -4.50 0.77 9.06
CA PHE A 45 -5.56 1.20 8.13
C PHE A 45 -6.94 0.76 8.61
N GLN A 46 -7.09 -0.45 9.13
CA GLN A 46 -8.37 -0.93 9.66
C GLN A 46 -8.86 -0.03 10.80
N GLU A 47 -7.98 0.33 11.75
CA GLU A 47 -8.33 1.22 12.86
C GLU A 47 -8.74 2.61 12.39
N LEU A 48 -8.01 3.18 11.43
CA LEU A 48 -8.32 4.50 10.87
C LEU A 48 -9.64 4.49 10.08
N ILE A 49 -9.89 3.45 9.27
CA ILE A 49 -11.14 3.30 8.55
C ILE A 49 -12.30 3.14 9.54
N ALA A 50 -12.16 2.30 10.57
CA ALA A 50 -13.19 2.12 11.58
C ALA A 50 -13.52 3.43 12.32
N LYS A 51 -12.50 4.25 12.61
CA LYS A 51 -12.70 5.60 13.18
C LYS A 51 -13.47 6.51 12.24
N GLY A 52 -13.12 6.53 10.94
CA GLY A 52 -13.83 7.31 9.93
C GLY A 52 -15.30 6.88 9.77
N ILE A 53 -15.58 5.58 9.85
CA ILE A 53 -16.96 5.06 9.85
C ILE A 53 -17.71 5.52 11.11
N GLN A 54 -17.07 5.47 12.27
CA GLN A 54 -17.68 5.88 13.54
C GLN A 54 -17.97 7.39 13.59
N SER A 55 -17.11 8.22 12.99
CA SER A 55 -17.33 9.67 12.90
C SER A 55 -18.34 10.07 11.81
N GLY A 56 -18.67 9.14 10.90
CA GLY A 56 -19.52 9.41 9.73
C GLY A 56 -18.77 10.08 8.57
N GLU A 57 -17.44 10.15 8.62
CA GLU A 57 -16.59 10.60 7.51
C GLU A 57 -16.53 9.57 6.37
N LEU A 58 -16.71 8.29 6.71
CA LEU A 58 -16.75 7.16 5.76
C LEU A 58 -18.08 6.41 5.88
N GLN A 59 -18.55 5.85 4.77
CA GLN A 59 -19.75 5.03 4.71
C GLN A 59 -19.58 3.72 5.48
N SER A 60 -20.66 3.29 6.15
CA SER A 60 -20.64 2.10 7.02
C SER A 60 -20.85 0.77 6.29
N ASP A 61 -20.97 0.78 4.96
CA ASP A 61 -21.23 -0.40 4.13
C ASP A 61 -19.94 -1.18 3.76
N VAL A 62 -18.76 -0.61 4.03
CA VAL A 62 -17.48 -1.24 3.74
C VAL A 62 -16.96 -2.09 4.91
N ASN A 63 -16.45 -3.27 4.60
CA ASN A 63 -15.71 -4.08 5.58
C ASN A 63 -14.33 -3.45 5.82
N ALA A 64 -14.16 -2.76 6.95
CA ALA A 64 -12.94 -2.03 7.29
C ALA A 64 -11.66 -2.88 7.20
N LYS A 65 -11.72 -4.16 7.60
CA LYS A 65 -10.58 -5.07 7.52
C LYS A 65 -10.22 -5.40 6.07
N ALA A 66 -11.23 -5.75 5.26
CA ALA A 66 -11.00 -6.08 3.85
C ALA A 66 -10.50 -4.86 3.06
N LEU A 67 -11.05 -3.67 3.35
CA LEU A 67 -10.60 -2.42 2.74
C LEU A 67 -9.16 -2.09 3.13
N ALA A 68 -8.80 -2.22 4.40
CA ALA A 68 -7.43 -2.04 4.86
C ALA A 68 -6.43 -2.98 4.16
N GLN A 69 -6.75 -4.27 4.08
CA GLN A 69 -5.92 -5.25 3.36
C GLN A 69 -5.80 -4.92 1.87
N THR A 70 -6.87 -4.41 1.26
CA THR A 70 -6.88 -3.96 -0.13
C THR A 70 -5.94 -2.77 -0.31
N LEU A 71 -6.02 -1.75 0.55
CA LEU A 71 -5.14 -0.58 0.49
C LEU A 71 -3.66 -0.94 0.65
N VAL A 72 -3.33 -1.84 1.60
CA VAL A 72 -1.94 -2.33 1.75
C VAL A 72 -1.49 -3.07 0.48
N THR A 73 -2.31 -3.95 -0.07
CA THR A 73 -1.97 -4.69 -1.30
C THR A 73 -1.77 -3.75 -2.48
N SER A 74 -2.64 -2.76 -2.65
CA SER A 74 -2.51 -1.72 -3.68
C SER A 74 -1.25 -0.88 -3.49
N LEU A 75 -0.90 -0.51 -2.25
CA LEU A 75 0.34 0.21 -1.95
C LEU A 75 1.59 -0.59 -2.34
N ILE A 76 1.61 -1.89 -2.05
CA ILE A 76 2.69 -2.80 -2.44
C ILE A 76 2.82 -2.84 -3.96
N GLY A 77 1.72 -3.11 -4.67
CA GLY A 77 1.68 -3.16 -6.13
C GLY A 77 2.14 -1.85 -6.77
N LEU A 78 1.67 -0.72 -6.25
CA LEU A 78 2.07 0.61 -6.71
C LEU A 78 3.58 0.84 -6.53
N THR A 79 4.12 0.49 -5.37
CA THR A 79 5.56 0.66 -5.07
C THR A 79 6.44 -0.18 -5.99
N VAL A 80 6.00 -1.39 -6.34
CA VAL A 80 6.69 -2.25 -7.32
C VAL A 80 6.58 -1.65 -8.72
N LEU A 81 5.37 -1.25 -9.15
CA LEU A 81 5.13 -0.66 -10.47
C LEU A 81 5.97 0.60 -10.68
N MET A 82 6.11 1.44 -9.66
CA MET A 82 6.90 2.68 -9.72
C MET A 82 8.37 2.45 -10.15
N LYS A 83 8.92 1.25 -9.95
CA LYS A 83 10.28 0.89 -10.41
C LYS A 83 10.41 0.82 -11.93
N SER A 84 9.33 0.55 -12.66
CA SER A 84 9.32 0.57 -14.12
C SER A 84 9.16 1.98 -14.71
N ARG A 85 9.11 3.02 -13.86
CA ARG A 85 8.88 4.42 -14.26
C ARG A 85 7.66 4.56 -15.19
N PRO A 86 6.47 4.11 -14.76
CA PRO A 86 5.25 4.28 -15.55
C PRO A 86 5.00 5.77 -15.86
N GLU A 87 4.17 6.06 -16.85
CA GLU A 87 3.72 7.43 -17.06
C GLU A 87 3.00 7.96 -15.81
N ARG A 88 3.22 9.23 -15.48
CA ARG A 88 2.63 9.82 -14.28
C ARG A 88 1.09 9.78 -14.30
N SER A 89 0.50 9.97 -15.47
CA SER A 89 -0.95 9.82 -15.70
C SER A 89 -1.49 8.47 -15.23
N VAL A 90 -0.75 7.38 -15.47
CA VAL A 90 -1.13 6.03 -15.04
C VAL A 90 -1.13 5.92 -13.52
N VAL A 91 -0.10 6.46 -12.87
CA VAL A 91 0.03 6.44 -11.40
C VAL A 91 -1.06 7.28 -10.74
N ASP A 92 -1.31 8.48 -11.26
CA ASP A 92 -2.35 9.38 -10.75
C ASP A 92 -3.74 8.72 -10.88
N ASN A 93 -4.02 8.03 -12.00
CA ASN A 93 -5.25 7.27 -12.18
C ASN A 93 -5.37 6.11 -11.17
N LEU A 94 -4.29 5.34 -10.96
CA LEU A 94 -4.29 4.24 -9.98
C LEU A 94 -4.57 4.76 -8.57
N VAL A 95 -3.90 5.83 -8.15
CA VAL A 95 -4.11 6.45 -6.84
C VAL A 95 -5.55 6.94 -6.71
N SER A 96 -6.10 7.59 -7.74
CA SER A 96 -7.49 8.05 -7.74
C SER A 96 -8.48 6.90 -7.54
N ILE A 97 -8.30 5.78 -8.25
CA ILE A 97 -9.15 4.59 -8.10
C ILE A 97 -8.99 3.97 -6.72
N ILE A 98 -7.76 3.81 -6.21
CA ILE A 98 -7.51 3.27 -4.87
C ILE A 98 -8.22 4.12 -3.80
N LEU A 99 -8.13 5.46 -3.91
CA LEU A 99 -8.79 6.36 -2.97
C LEU A 99 -10.32 6.36 -3.11
N SER A 100 -10.87 6.10 -4.29
CA SER A 100 -12.32 5.98 -4.49
C SER A 100 -12.95 4.78 -3.74
N LEU A 101 -12.13 3.85 -3.24
CA LEU A 101 -12.56 2.77 -2.37
C LEU A 101 -12.89 3.24 -0.95
N LEU A 102 -12.37 4.40 -0.54
CA LEU A 102 -12.74 5.08 0.70
C LEU A 102 -13.96 5.95 0.40
N LYS A 103 -15.15 5.39 0.62
CA LYS A 103 -16.43 6.08 0.41
C LYS A 103 -16.97 6.65 1.71
#